data_AF-A0A8T4Q793-F1
#
_entry.id   AF-A0A8T4Q793-F1
#
_cell.length_a   1.000
_cell.length_b   1.000
_cell.length_c   1.000
_cell.angle_alpha   90.00
_cell.angle_beta   90.00
_cell.angle_gamma   90.00
#
_symmetry.space_group_name_H-M   'P 1'
#
loop_
_entity.id
_entity.type
_entity.pdbx_description
1 polymer ?
#
loop_
_entity_poly.entity_id
_entity_poly.type
_entity_poly.pdbx_seq_one_letter_code
_entity_poly.pdbx_strand_id
1 'polypeptide(L)'
;MSHAKNKVDWCLNKAKKELQTGKQHRGLVKVDTDLEKAREHLAKAERNLKITLYLQRGGYSDWCSSSLFYMIYHCFLAILAKFGYETRNQECTFAIIASLIEDKKITISQRGFGKSEYSGHNRNARITGDGS
;
A
#
# COMPACT_ATOMS: atom_id res chain seq x y z
N MET A 1 -22.78 2.54 -12.96
CA MET A 1 -21.33 2.33 -12.75
C MET A 1 -21.08 1.98 -11.29
N SER A 2 -20.08 1.17 -10.98
CA SER A 2 -19.71 0.82 -9.60
C SER A 2 -19.09 2.01 -8.87
N HIS A 3 -19.06 1.97 -7.54
CA HIS A 3 -18.44 3.00 -6.72
C HIS A 3 -16.95 3.18 -7.06
N ALA A 4 -16.22 2.08 -7.30
CA ALA A 4 -14.81 2.12 -7.69
C ALA A 4 -14.61 2.84 -9.03
N LYS A 5 -15.44 2.54 -10.04
CA LYS A 5 -15.36 3.19 -11.36
C LYS A 5 -15.65 4.68 -11.29
N ASN A 6 -16.70 5.08 -10.56
CA ASN A 6 -16.99 6.50 -10.32
C ASN A 6 -15.81 7.22 -9.66
N LYS A 7 -15.12 6.56 -8.72
CA LYS A 7 -13.96 7.12 -8.05
C LYS A 7 -12.74 7.22 -8.98
N VAL A 8 -12.52 6.22 -9.84
CA VAL A 8 -11.48 6.28 -10.89
C VAL A 8 -11.73 7.46 -11.83
N ASP A 9 -12.96 7.65 -12.29
CA ASP A 9 -13.31 8.77 -13.18
C ASP A 9 -13.09 10.12 -12.49
N TRP A 10 -13.44 10.22 -11.20
CA TRP A 10 -13.12 11.40 -10.40
C TRP A 10 -11.61 11.65 -10.33
N CYS A 11 -10.81 10.62 -10.09
CA CYS A 11 -9.35 10.72 -10.02
C CYS A 11 -8.72 11.14 -11.35
N LEU A 12 -9.21 10.63 -12.48
CA LEU A 12 -8.78 11.03 -13.82
C LEU A 12 -9.12 12.50 -14.11
N ASN A 13 -10.36 12.91 -13.80
CA ASN A 13 -10.82 14.29 -13.98
C ASN A 13 -10.06 15.28 -13.08
N LYS A 14 -9.72 14.86 -11.85
CA LYS A 14 -8.91 15.66 -10.93
C LYS A 14 -7.52 15.95 -11.51
N ALA A 15 -6.83 14.92 -12.00
CA ALA A 15 -5.51 15.10 -12.63
C ALA A 15 -5.60 16.02 -13.86
N LYS A 16 -6.61 15.81 -14.73
CA LYS A 16 -6.82 16.66 -15.91
C LYS A 16 -6.96 18.14 -15.54
N LYS A 17 -7.79 18.46 -14.54
CA LYS A 17 -7.99 19.85 -14.08
C LYS A 17 -6.70 20.45 -13.50
N GLU A 18 -5.96 19.70 -12.69
CA GLU A 18 -4.72 20.18 -12.08
C GLU A 18 -3.63 20.45 -13.14
N LEU A 19 -3.46 19.54 -14.10
CA LEU A 19 -2.50 19.69 -15.21
C LEU A 19 -2.82 20.90 -16.10
N GLN A 20 -4.10 21.16 -16.39
CA GLN A 20 -4.51 22.35 -17.14
C GLN A 20 -4.13 23.67 -16.46
N THR A 21 -4.04 23.66 -15.13
CA THR A 21 -3.63 24.83 -14.33
C THR A 21 -2.12 24.90 -14.07
N GLY A 22 -1.32 24.05 -14.72
CA GLY A 22 0.13 23.96 -14.51
C GLY A 22 0.52 23.41 -13.14
N LYS A 23 -0.42 22.84 -12.38
CA LYS A 23 -0.16 22.28 -11.06
C LYS A 23 0.32 20.83 -11.16
N GLN A 24 1.12 20.43 -10.19
CA GLN A 24 1.47 19.03 -10.00
C GLN A 24 0.20 18.21 -9.73
N HIS A 25 -0.06 17.19 -10.56
CA HIS A 25 -1.26 16.36 -10.40
C HIS A 25 -1.22 15.52 -9.12
N ARG A 26 -2.37 15.42 -8.46
CA ARG A 26 -2.68 14.56 -7.32
C ARG A 26 -3.86 13.63 -7.62
N GLY A 27 -4.25 13.51 -8.89
CA GLY A 27 -5.21 12.54 -9.40
C GLY A 27 -4.53 11.30 -9.98
N LEU A 28 -5.24 10.60 -10.87
CA LEU A 28 -4.75 9.46 -11.64
C LEU A 28 -4.47 9.92 -13.08
N VAL A 29 -3.36 9.51 -13.67
CA VAL A 29 -3.00 9.81 -15.07
C VAL A 29 -2.81 8.49 -15.80
N LYS A 30 -3.26 8.44 -17.06
CA LYS A 30 -2.93 7.34 -17.97
C LYS A 30 -1.60 7.64 -18.64
N VAL A 31 -0.70 6.68 -18.59
CA VAL A 31 0.65 6.73 -19.16
C VAL A 31 0.92 5.45 -19.92
N ASP A 32 2.03 5.40 -20.65
CA ASP A 32 2.50 4.14 -21.21
C ASP A 32 2.90 3.17 -20.10
N THR A 33 2.81 1.87 -20.38
CA THR A 33 3.27 0.83 -19.46
C THR A 33 4.76 1.03 -19.18
N ASP A 34 5.11 1.13 -17.90
CA ASP A 34 6.48 1.35 -17.45
C ASP A 34 6.93 0.20 -16.53
N LEU A 35 7.60 -0.79 -17.12
CA LEU A 35 8.07 -1.97 -16.39
C LEU A 35 9.28 -1.69 -15.50
N GLU A 36 10.11 -0.70 -15.86
CA GLU A 36 11.22 -0.30 -14.99
C GLU A 36 10.66 0.37 -13.74
N LYS A 37 9.66 1.24 -13.89
CA LYS A 37 8.98 1.85 -12.75
C LYS A 37 8.29 0.83 -11.87
N ALA A 38 7.68 -0.19 -12.47
CA ALA A 38 7.12 -1.30 -11.72
C ALA A 38 8.20 -2.01 -10.87
N ARG A 39 9.38 -2.29 -11.45
CA ARG A 39 10.51 -2.89 -10.71
C ARG A 39 11.04 -2.00 -9.60
N GLU A 40 11.15 -0.69 -9.82
CA GLU A 40 11.54 0.27 -8.78
C GLU A 40 10.58 0.21 -7.57
N HIS A 41 9.28 0.11 -7.84
CA HIS A 41 8.26 -0.01 -6.81
C HIS A 41 8.36 -1.35 -6.08
N LEU A 42 8.60 -2.46 -6.78
CA LEU A 42 8.83 -3.77 -6.14
C LEU A 42 10.07 -3.74 -5.24
N ALA A 43 11.17 -3.11 -5.67
CA ALA A 43 12.37 -2.97 -4.85
C ALA A 43 12.09 -2.17 -3.55
N LYS A 44 11.25 -1.11 -3.64
CA LYS A 44 10.80 -0.37 -2.46
C LYS A 44 9.89 -1.20 -1.56
N ALA A 45 9.00 -2.01 -2.13
CA ALA A 45 8.15 -2.92 -1.38
C ALA A 45 8.98 -3.95 -0.60
N GLU A 46 9.98 -4.56 -1.24
CA GLU A 46 10.90 -5.52 -0.61
C GLU A 46 11.69 -4.88 0.54
N ARG A 47 12.18 -3.64 0.36
CA ARG A 47 12.85 -2.91 1.43
C ARG A 47 11.91 -2.64 2.61
N ASN A 48 10.67 -2.23 2.35
CA ASN A 48 9.68 -2.02 3.41
C ASN A 48 9.34 -3.33 4.14
N LEU A 49 9.26 -4.46 3.43
CA LEU A 49 9.09 -5.78 4.06
C LEU A 49 10.25 -6.11 5.01
N LYS A 50 11.50 -5.89 4.59
CA LYS A 50 12.68 -6.08 5.46
C LYS A 50 12.60 -5.21 6.72
N ILE A 51 12.16 -3.95 6.57
CA ILE A 51 11.94 -3.04 7.70
C ILE A 51 10.83 -3.55 8.62
N THR A 52 9.70 -4.00 8.07
CA THR A 52 8.59 -4.57 8.86
C THR A 52 9.06 -5.76 9.69
N LEU A 53 9.81 -6.69 9.10
CA LEU A 53 10.34 -7.86 9.80
C LEU A 53 11.35 -7.48 10.90
N TYR A 54 12.18 -6.46 10.65
CA TYR A 54 13.09 -5.91 11.65
C TYR A 54 12.34 -5.31 12.84
N LEU A 55 11.33 -4.47 12.56
CA LEU A 55 10.49 -3.83 13.59
C LEU A 55 9.69 -4.86 14.40
N GLN A 56 9.19 -5.90 13.73
CA GLN A 56 8.45 -7.00 14.38
C GLN A 56 9.33 -7.71 15.40
N ARG A 57 10.58 -8.04 15.03
CA ARG A 57 11.56 -8.67 15.93
C ARG A 57 11.90 -7.75 17.11
N GLY A 58 11.92 -6.44 16.90
CA GLY A 58 12.16 -5.44 17.94
C GLY A 58 10.95 -5.12 18.83
N GLY A 59 9.77 -5.72 18.58
CA GLY A 59 8.56 -5.45 19.36
C GLY A 59 7.87 -4.11 19.05
N TYR A 60 8.21 -3.45 17.95
CA TYR A 60 7.65 -2.15 17.54
C TYR A 60 6.39 -2.32 16.68
N SER A 61 5.30 -2.85 17.27
CA SER A 61 4.07 -3.22 16.55
C SER A 61 3.45 -2.09 15.73
N ASP A 62 3.41 -0.87 16.27
CA ASP A 62 2.76 0.28 15.60
C ASP A 62 3.53 0.70 14.34
N TRP A 63 4.86 0.59 14.41
CA TRP A 63 5.75 0.86 13.28
C TRP A 63 5.71 -0.27 12.23
N CYS A 64 5.42 -1.50 12.64
CA CYS A 64 5.18 -2.60 11.71
C CYS A 64 4.00 -2.28 10.79
N SER A 65 2.89 -1.81 11.35
CA SER A 65 1.70 -1.44 10.56
C SER A 65 2.01 -0.37 9.51
N SER A 66 2.80 0.63 9.88
CA SER A 66 3.20 1.71 8.96
C SER A 66 4.07 1.20 7.82
N SER A 67 5.11 0.41 8.12
CA SER A 67 6.01 -0.15 7.09
C SER A 67 5.29 -1.18 6.20
N LEU A 68 4.39 -1.99 6.77
CA LEU A 68 3.57 -2.96 6.04
C LEU A 68 2.63 -2.25 5.06
N PHE A 69 2.00 -1.15 5.49
CA PHE A 69 1.17 -0.32 4.62
C PHE A 69 1.96 0.20 3.41
N TYR A 70 3.17 0.74 3.63
CA TYR A 70 4.01 1.23 2.53
C TYR A 70 4.51 0.12 1.61
N MET A 71 4.74 -1.09 2.13
CA MET A 71 5.05 -2.26 1.32
C MET A 71 3.88 -2.58 0.37
N ILE A 72 2.65 -2.69 0.88
CA ILE A 72 1.45 -2.96 0.06
C ILE A 72 1.21 -1.84 -0.94
N TYR A 73 1.33 -0.58 -0.50
CA TYR A 73 1.16 0.58 -1.35
C TYR A 73 2.13 0.55 -2.54
N HIS A 74 3.39 0.18 -2.32
CA HIS A 74 4.35 0.03 -3.42
C HIS A 74 4.05 -1.16 -4.33
N CYS A 75 3.55 -2.28 -3.80
CA CYS A 75 3.03 -3.36 -4.65
C CYS A 75 1.90 -2.87 -5.56
N PHE A 76 0.98 -2.04 -5.06
CA PHE A 76 -0.08 -1.45 -5.87
C PHE A 76 0.47 -0.50 -6.93
N LEU A 77 1.39 0.40 -6.58
CA LEU A 77 2.02 1.27 -7.57
C LEU A 77 2.75 0.50 -8.67
N ALA A 78 3.36 -0.64 -8.35
CA ALA A 78 3.96 -1.51 -9.37
C ALA A 78 2.91 -2.10 -10.33
N ILE A 79 1.74 -2.49 -9.81
CA ILE A 79 0.60 -2.92 -10.64
C ILE A 79 0.14 -1.77 -11.52
N LEU A 80 -0.07 -0.57 -10.98
CA LEU A 80 -0.50 0.59 -11.76
C LEU A 80 0.45 0.89 -12.92
N ALA A 81 1.76 0.90 -12.66
CA ALA A 81 2.78 1.12 -13.69
C ALA A 81 2.71 0.08 -14.82
N LYS A 82 2.47 -1.20 -14.49
CA LYS A 82 2.23 -2.26 -15.48
C LYS A 82 0.96 -2.02 -16.31
N PHE A 83 -0.10 -1.50 -15.69
CA PHE A 83 -1.39 -1.22 -16.34
C PHE A 83 -1.48 0.14 -17.04
N GLY A 84 -0.38 0.91 -17.12
CA GLY A 84 -0.35 2.21 -17.81
C GLY A 84 -1.02 3.32 -17.00
N TYR A 85 -0.83 3.31 -15.68
CA TYR A 85 -1.33 4.34 -14.79
C TYR A 85 -0.24 4.88 -13.87
N GLU A 86 -0.30 6.17 -13.57
CA GLU A 86 0.48 6.79 -12.51
C GLU A 86 -0.40 7.62 -11.57
N THR A 87 0.00 7.69 -10.31
CA THR A 87 -0.60 8.59 -9.33
C THR A 87 0.36 8.84 -8.18
N ARG A 88 0.14 9.96 -7.49
CA ARG A 88 0.82 10.31 -6.24
C ARG A 88 -0.15 10.34 -5.05
N ASN A 89 -1.36 9.81 -5.25
CA ASN A 89 -2.45 9.86 -4.29
C ASN A 89 -2.91 8.45 -3.92
N GLN A 90 -2.92 8.17 -2.61
CA GLN A 90 -3.28 6.86 -2.06
C GLN A 90 -4.74 6.48 -2.37
N GLU A 91 -5.66 7.43 -2.26
CA GLU A 91 -7.08 7.21 -2.56
C GLU A 91 -7.28 6.83 -4.03
N CYS A 92 -6.58 7.50 -4.94
CA CYS A 92 -6.61 7.14 -6.36
C CYS A 92 -5.95 5.80 -6.66
N THR A 93 -4.92 5.43 -5.89
CA THR A 93 -4.28 4.11 -5.97
C THR A 93 -5.27 3.00 -5.59
N PHE A 94 -5.98 3.15 -4.46
CA PHE A 94 -6.98 2.16 -4.05
C PHE A 94 -8.17 2.09 -5.00
N ALA A 95 -8.64 3.24 -5.50
CA ALA A 95 -9.74 3.29 -6.45
C ALA A 95 -9.45 2.48 -7.72
N ILE A 96 -8.26 2.64 -8.31
CA ILE A 96 -7.90 1.89 -9.52
C ILE A 96 -7.65 0.41 -9.23
N ILE A 97 -7.03 0.05 -8.10
CA ILE A 97 -6.87 -1.36 -7.71
C ILE A 97 -8.24 -2.04 -7.55
N ALA A 98 -9.19 -1.39 -6.85
CA ALA A 98 -10.55 -1.90 -6.70
C ALA A 98 -11.23 -2.08 -8.07
N SER A 99 -11.12 -1.10 -8.96
CA SER A 99 -11.66 -1.19 -10.32
C SER A 99 -11.03 -2.34 -11.12
N LEU A 100 -9.71 -2.56 -11.02
CA LEU A 100 -9.02 -3.67 -11.68
C LEU A 100 -9.46 -5.04 -11.14
N ILE A 101 -9.79 -5.13 -9.85
CA ILE A 101 -10.35 -6.35 -9.23
C ILE A 101 -11.79 -6.59 -9.73
N GLU A 102 -12.64 -5.56 -9.75
CA GLU A 102 -14.01 -5.64 -10.27
C GLU A 102 -14.03 -6.07 -11.75
N ASP A 103 -13.10 -5.54 -12.54
CA ASP A 103 -12.89 -5.90 -13.95
C ASP A 103 -12.19 -7.26 -14.13
N LYS A 104 -11.87 -7.98 -13.05
CA LYS A 104 -11.16 -9.28 -13.04
C LYS A 104 -9.81 -9.25 -13.75
N LYS A 105 -9.18 -8.08 -13.86
CA LYS A 105 -7.85 -7.90 -14.46
C LYS A 105 -6.73 -8.31 -13.52
N ILE A 106 -6.98 -8.24 -12.22
CA ILE A 106 -6.11 -8.75 -11.16
C ILE A 106 -6.94 -9.53 -10.14
N THR A 107 -6.29 -10.39 -9.38
CA THR A 107 -6.91 -11.08 -8.24
C THR A 107 -5.98 -10.97 -7.05
N ILE A 108 -6.52 -10.55 -5.90
CA ILE A 108 -5.80 -10.55 -4.63
C ILE A 108 -6.42 -11.66 -3.78
N SER A 109 -5.68 -12.76 -3.59
CA SER A 109 -6.15 -13.86 -2.76
C SER A 109 -5.87 -13.60 -1.29
N GLN A 110 -6.82 -13.94 -0.42
CA GLN A 110 -6.60 -14.00 1.03
C GLN A 110 -5.85 -15.26 1.49
N ARG A 111 -5.37 -16.10 0.56
CA ARG A 111 -4.58 -17.29 0.93
C ARG A 111 -3.27 -16.83 1.56
N GLY A 112 -3.05 -17.19 2.82
CA GLY A 112 -1.83 -16.87 3.57
C GLY A 112 -2.07 -16.16 4.92
N PHE A 113 -3.28 -15.68 5.21
CA PHE A 113 -3.65 -15.27 6.55
C PHE A 113 -3.93 -16.52 7.40
N GLY A 114 -2.87 -17.23 7.78
CA GLY A 114 -2.97 -18.21 8.86
C GLY A 114 -3.51 -17.50 10.10
N LYS A 115 -4.41 -18.16 10.84
CA LYS A 115 -4.84 -17.69 12.16
C LYS A 115 -3.58 -17.58 13.02
N SER A 116 -3.00 -16.39 13.16
CA SER A 116 -1.96 -16.20 14.17
C SER A 116 -2.67 -16.21 15.51
N GLU A 117 -2.57 -17.31 16.25
CA GLU A 117 -2.87 -17.27 17.67
C GLU A 117 -1.92 -16.25 18.29
N TYR A 118 -2.48 -15.13 18.74
CA TYR A 118 -1.77 -14.16 19.55
C TYR A 118 -1.42 -14.86 20.86
N SER A 119 -0.22 -15.43 20.98
CA SER A 119 0.29 -15.85 22.28
C SER A 119 0.64 -14.58 23.05
N GLY A 120 -0.29 -14.12 23.88
CA GLY A 120 -0.06 -13.03 24.81
C GLY A 120 1.20 -13.32 25.62
N HIS A 121 2.23 -12.50 25.47
CA HIS A 121 3.39 -12.52 26.35
C HIS A 121 2.90 -12.08 27.74
N ASN A 122 2.75 -13.06 28.65
CA ASN A 122 2.41 -12.84 30.03
C ASN A 122 3.58 -12.13 30.72
N ARG A 123 3.53 -10.80 30.78
CA ARG A 123 4.48 -9.99 31.58
C ARG A 123 4.06 -10.05 33.05
N ASN A 124 4.36 -11.16 33.71
CA ASN A 124 4.53 -11.16 35.17
C ASN A 124 5.88 -10.47 35.48
N ALA A 125 5.89 -9.14 35.38
CA ALA A 125 6.96 -8.34 35.96
C ALA A 125 6.69 -8.27 37.49
N ARG A 126 7.27 -9.22 38.23
CA ARG A 126 7.48 -9.04 39.67
C ARG A 126 8.49 -7.91 39.86
N ILE A 127 8.02 -6.75 40.29
CA ILE A 127 8.90 -5.77 40.92
C ILE A 127 9.09 -6.25 42.36
N THR A 128 10.15 -7.03 42.61
CA THR A 128 10.70 -7.19 43.95
C THR A 128 11.78 -6.14 44.11
N GLY A 129 11.44 -5.04 44.76
CA GLY A 129 12.40 -4.08 45.29
C GLY A 129 12.42 -4.19 46.80
N ASP A 130 13.31 -5.03 47.33
CA ASP A 130 13.74 -4.98 48.72
C ASP A 130 15.21 -4.54 48.75
N GLY A 131 15.46 -3.50 49.54
CA GLY A 131 16.69 -3.33 50.32
C GLY A 131 17.92 -2.74 49.62
N SER A 132 18.17 -1.45 49.86
CA SER A 132 19.36 -0.95 50.57
C SER A 132 19.09 0.45 51.09
#